data_AF-D4Z0D5-F1
#
_entry.id   AF-D4Z0D5-F1
#
_cell.length_a   1.000
_cell.length_b   1.000
_cell.length_c   1.000
_cell.angle_alpha   90.00
_cell.angle_beta   90.00
_cell.angle_gamma   90.00
#
_symmetry.space_group_name_H-M   'P 1'
#
loop_
_entity.id
_entity.type
_entity.pdbx_description
1 polymer ?
#
loop_
_entity_poly.entity_id
_entity_poly.type
_entity_poly.pdbx_seq_one_letter_code
_entity_poly.pdbx_strand_id
1 'polypeptide(L)' 'MSFFKAAARLAGVAGWLLGWRPEEFWRATPAELESVLRAARGEEDEARAGMDRGELERLRAGMPD' A
#
# COMPACT_ATOMS: atom_id res chain seq x y z
N MET A 1 -17.94 1.84 -17.69
CA MET A 1 -17.14 0.59 -17.71
C MET A 1 -17.69 -0.31 -16.61
N SER A 2 -17.97 -1.59 -16.88
CA SER A 2 -18.44 -2.51 -15.82
C SER A 2 -17.33 -2.78 -14.80
N PHE A 3 -17.70 -2.94 -13.52
CA PHE A 3 -16.81 -3.37 -12.44
C PHE A 3 -15.99 -4.60 -12.86
N PHE A 4 -16.63 -5.60 -13.47
CA PHE A 4 -15.97 -6.83 -13.89
C PHE A 4 -14.85 -6.58 -14.91
N LYS A 5 -15.08 -5.66 -15.87
CA LYS A 5 -14.07 -5.31 -16.88
C LYS A 5 -12.87 -4.59 -16.25
N ALA A 6 -13.12 -3.75 -15.24
CA ALA A 6 -12.05 -3.08 -14.50
C ALA A 6 -11.26 -4.07 -13.64
N ALA A 7 -11.95 -4.94 -12.90
CA ALA A 7 -11.34 -5.97 -12.06
C ALA A 7 -10.49 -6.95 -12.88
N ALA A 8 -10.98 -7.42 -14.04
CA ALA A 8 -10.22 -8.31 -14.92
C ALA A 8 -8.94 -7.64 -15.45
N ARG A 9 -9.00 -6.35 -15.79
CA ARG A 9 -7.80 -5.59 -16.19
C ARG A 9 -6.79 -5.47 -15.05
N LEU A 10 -7.26 -5.16 -13.85
CA LEU A 10 -6.42 -5.07 -12.65
C LEU A 10 -5.79 -6.43 -12.28
N ALA A 11 -6.53 -7.53 -12.39
CA ALA A 11 -6.02 -8.88 -12.18
C ALA A 11 -4.85 -9.21 -13.12
N GLY A 12 -4.97 -8.82 -14.40
CA GLY A 12 -3.88 -8.99 -15.38
C GLY A 12 -2.65 -8.16 -15.04
N VAL A 13 -2.86 -6.90 -14.62
CA VAL A 13 -1.76 -6.02 -14.19
C VAL A 13 -1.08 -6.55 -12.93
N ALA A 14 -1.84 -7.01 -11.94
CA ALA A 14 -1.31 -7.60 -10.72
C ALA A 14 -0.51 -8.88 -11.00
N GLY A 15 -0.99 -9.75 -11.89
CA GLY A 15 -0.24 -10.94 -12.30
C GLY A 15 1.07 -10.60 -13.03
N TRP A 16 1.06 -9.58 -13.89
CA TRP A 16 2.26 -9.18 -14.64
C TRP A 16 3.30 -8.44 -13.79
N LEU A 17 2.88 -7.50 -12.93
CA LEU A 17 3.78 -6.66 -12.14
C LEU A 17 4.20 -7.32 -10.82
N LEU A 18 3.27 -8.02 -10.16
CA LEU A 18 3.47 -8.54 -8.80
C LEU A 18 3.70 -10.06 -8.77
N GLY A 19 3.52 -10.74 -9.92
CA GLY A 19 3.57 -12.20 -9.99
C GLY A 19 2.38 -12.90 -9.33
N TRP A 20 1.32 -12.15 -9.00
CA TRP A 20 0.16 -12.69 -8.30
C TRP A 20 -0.60 -13.69 -9.15
N ARG A 21 -0.98 -14.81 -8.53
CA ARG A 21 -1.96 -15.72 -9.13
C ARG A 21 -3.35 -15.07 -9.10
N PRO A 22 -4.28 -15.46 -10.00
CA PRO A 22 -5.63 -14.91 -10.02
C PRO A 22 -6.35 -15.02 -8.66
N GLU A 23 -6.11 -16.12 -7.92
CA GLU A 23 -6.66 -16.34 -6.58
C GLU A 23 -6.20 -15.29 -5.56
N GLU A 24 -4.96 -14.80 -5.66
CA GLU A 24 -4.42 -13.80 -4.74
C GLU A 24 -5.07 -12.44 -4.98
N PHE A 25 -5.27 -12.07 -6.26
CA PHE A 25 -5.99 -10.85 -6.62
C PHE A 25 -7.44 -10.85 -6.10
N TRP A 26 -8.16 -11.96 -6.26
CA TRP A 26 -9.57 -12.04 -5.84
C TRP A 26 -9.75 -12.11 -4.31
N ARG A 27 -8.71 -12.53 -3.58
CA ARG A 27 -8.72 -12.52 -2.11
C ARG A 27 -8.29 -11.18 -1.52
N ALA A 28 -7.50 -10.38 -2.25
CA ALA A 28 -7.04 -9.09 -1.78
C ALA A 28 -8.21 -8.11 -1.64
N THR A 29 -8.21 -7.34 -0.56
CA THR A 29 -9.16 -6.24 -0.37
C THR A 29 -8.77 -5.04 -1.24
N PRO A 30 -9.72 -4.15 -1.58
CA PRO A 30 -9.41 -2.93 -2.32
C PRO A 30 -8.36 -2.04 -1.64
N ALA A 31 -8.33 -2.00 -0.30
CA ALA A 31 -7.37 -1.20 0.47
C ALA A 31 -5.94 -1.78 0.41
N GLU A 32 -5.81 -3.11 0.46
CA GLU A 32 -4.53 -3.78 0.25
C GLU A 32 -4.02 -3.57 -1.18
N LEU A 33 -4.91 -3.69 -2.17
CA LEU A 33 -4.57 -3.46 -3.57
C LEU A 33 -4.10 -2.02 -3.82
N GLU A 34 -4.77 -1.03 -3.23
CA GLU A 34 -4.34 0.37 -3.28
C GLU A 34 -2.94 0.55 -2.68
N SER A 35 -2.69 -0.04 -1.51
CA SER A 35 -1.40 0.06 -0.81
C SER A 35 -0.25 -0.51 -1.66
N VAL A 36 -0.47 -1.66 -2.30
CA VAL A 36 0.53 -2.28 -3.18
C VAL A 36 0.75 -1.44 -4.45
N LEU A 37 -0.31 -0.87 -5.03
CA LEU A 37 -0.19 -0.04 -6.23
C LEU A 37 0.54 1.28 -5.94
N ARG A 38 0.34 1.90 -4.77
CA ARG A 38 1.10 3.07 -4.32
C ARG A 38 2.59 2.74 -4.18
N ALA A 39 2.89 1.63 -3.49
CA ALA A 39 4.27 1.15 -3.35
C ALA A 39 4.93 0.87 -4.71
N ALA A 40 4.22 0.22 -5.64
CA ALA A 40 4.74 -0.07 -6.99
C ALA A 40 4.98 1.18 -7.84
N ARG A 41 4.28 2.29 -7.57
CA ARG A 41 4.50 3.59 -8.23
C ARG A 41 5.70 4.35 -7.67
N GLY A 42 6.32 3.87 -6.59
CA GLY A 42 7.29 4.65 -5.83
C GLY A 42 6.63 5.85 -5.15
N GLU A 43 5.30 5.83 -5.01
CA GLU A 43 4.55 6.75 -4.16
C GLU A 43 4.70 6.25 -2.72
N GLU A 44 5.94 6.29 -2.22
CA GLU A 44 6.15 6.34 -0.78
C GLU A 44 5.55 7.68 -0.36
N ASP A 45 4.40 7.63 0.31
CA ASP A 45 3.87 8.79 1.01
C ASP A 45 5.03 9.34 1.87
N GLU A 46 5.65 10.45 1.48
CA GLU A 46 6.53 11.23 2.37
C GLU A 46 5.76 11.57 3.66
N ALA A 47 4.42 11.68 3.56
CA ALA A 47 3.49 11.82 4.67
C ALA A 47 3.39 10.59 5.61
N ARG A 48 3.90 9.43 5.20
CA ARG A 48 3.98 8.18 5.97
C ARG A 48 5.43 7.77 6.21
N ALA A 49 6.38 8.71 6.13
CA ALA A 49 7.60 8.62 6.90
C ALA A 49 7.17 8.40 8.36
N GLY A 50 7.11 7.14 8.77
CA GLY A 50 6.79 6.80 10.15
C GLY A 50 7.73 7.58 11.04
N MET A 51 7.19 8.05 12.17
CA MET A 51 7.91 8.83 13.18
C MET A 51 9.39 8.41 13.27
N ASP A 52 10.28 9.33 12.93
CA ASP A 52 11.70 9.03 12.98
C ASP A 52 12.17 8.88 14.44
N ARG A 53 13.29 8.21 14.66
CA ARG A 53 13.81 7.97 16.01
C ARG A 53 14.05 9.27 16.79
N GLY A 54 14.52 10.33 16.14
CA GLY A 54 14.74 11.64 16.75
C GLY A 54 13.44 12.36 17.09
N GLU A 55 12.38 12.15 16.32
CA GLU A 55 11.04 12.63 16.65
C GLU A 55 10.47 11.92 17.89
N LEU A 56 10.70 10.60 18.00
CA LEU A 56 10.32 9.81 19.18
C LEU A 56 11.06 10.28 20.45
N GLU A 57 12.35 10.57 20.33
CA GLU A 57 13.16 11.11 21.44
C GLU A 57 12.68 12.51 21.86
N ARG A 58 12.29 13.37 20.90
CA ARG A 58 11.71 14.69 21.20
C ARG A 58 10.40 14.59 21.98
N LEU A 59 9.49 13.69 21.60
CA LEU A 59 8.24 13.50 22.35
C LEU A 59 8.50 12.95 23.76
N ARG A 60 9.42 11.97 23.90
CA ARG A 60 9.80 11.43 25.21
C ARG A 60 10.37 12.50 26.14
N ALA A 61 11.21 13.38 25.63
CA ALA A 61 11.80 14.46 26.42
C ALA A 61 10.75 15.48 26.92
N GLY A 62 9.60 15.61 26.24
CA GLY A 62 8.51 16.51 26.60
C GLY A 62 7.53 15.97 27.65
N MET A 63 7.59 14.67 27.98
CA MET A 63 6.79 14.04 29.03
C MET A 63 7.71 13.58 30.18
N PRO A 64 8.03 14.46 31.14
CA PRO A 64 8.70 14.05 32.36
C PRO A 64 7.75 13.20 33.23
N ASP A 65 8.28 12.12 33.82
CA ASP A 65 7.57 11.28 34.81
C ASP A 65 7.20 12.06 36.08
#